data_AF-A0A3D3K1U9-F1
#
_entry.id   AF-A0A3D3K1U9-F1
#
_cell.length_a   1.000
_cell.length_b   1.000
_cell.length_c   1.000
_cell.angle_alpha   90.00
_cell.angle_beta   90.00
_cell.angle_gamma   90.00
#
_symmetry.space_group_name_H-M   'P 1'
#
loop_
_entity.id
_entity.type
_entity.pdbx_description
1 polymer ?
#
loop_
_entity_poly.entity_id
_entity_poly.type
_entity_poly.pdbx_seq_one_letter_code
_entity_poly.pdbx_strand_id
1 'polypeptide(L)'
;MKNHQLILLTTVLFITLFYGETMGLNFGILGIAYALLTLFKTPEGNRTRTFLILFVTTVLSSIAFAWYGDFVSFLAVFTSAFLLAFKSKNRDLKSIFVIPVFVVNFITFPYRFFKFDEWLPKRNTSGTLQKLISVILIPAFFIIIFFAVYSAGSEHFSKLFTDFHFEFNFWEFFVLGCLGFFIAFNYWNFKIDHFVFGWNHDLKNDFLNEDKIQKPTYSFLDLDSERKSGVVSLLALNILLMIFIVTFNYEQFIEIPKTPNQLSTETHDRVNAVIISIVMAIGVIMFYFKGSFNFDKNAKSLKFLAKTWMVLNAVLVISAFAKNSEYIISYGLTYKRLGVYAF
;
A
#
# COMPACT_ATOMS: atom_id res chain seq x y z
N MET A 1 -20.95 -0.96 21.48
CA MET A 1 -21.51 -1.62 20.28
C MET A 1 -20.52 -2.65 19.76
N LYS A 2 -21.00 -3.80 19.27
CA LYS A 2 -20.12 -4.83 18.69
C LYS A 2 -19.66 -4.42 17.27
N ASN A 3 -18.52 -4.93 16.81
CA ASN A 3 -17.95 -4.56 15.50
C ASN A 3 -18.92 -4.80 14.33
N HIS A 4 -19.60 -5.95 14.28
CA HIS A 4 -20.56 -6.24 13.20
C HIS A 4 -21.73 -5.26 13.15
N GLN A 5 -22.20 -4.76 14.30
CA GLN A 5 -23.28 -3.76 14.34
C GLN A 5 -22.83 -2.44 13.74
N LEU A 6 -21.58 -2.02 14.04
CA LEU A 6 -21.01 -0.81 13.46
C LEU A 6 -20.76 -0.94 11.97
N ILE A 7 -20.28 -2.10 11.51
CA ILE A 7 -20.09 -2.38 10.07
C ILE A 7 -21.43 -2.21 9.34
N LEU A 8 -22.48 -2.88 9.82
CA LEU A 8 -23.81 -2.78 9.19
C LEU A 8 -24.38 -1.36 9.27
N LEU A 9 -24.31 -0.71 10.43
CA LEU A 9 -24.81 0.65 10.62
C LEU A 9 -24.12 1.65 9.69
N THR A 10 -22.79 1.59 9.58
CA THR A 10 -22.03 2.50 8.71
C THR A 10 -22.16 2.14 7.23
N THR A 11 -22.44 0.88 6.89
CA THR A 11 -22.80 0.48 5.51
C THR A 11 -24.16 1.05 5.11
N VAL A 12 -25.16 0.94 5.98
CA VAL A 12 -26.49 1.53 5.74
C VAL A 12 -26.37 3.05 5.63
N LEU A 13 -25.65 3.69 6.55
CA LEU A 13 -25.38 5.12 6.49
C LEU A 13 -24.73 5.54 5.17
N PHE A 14 -23.76 4.76 4.68
CA PHE A 14 -23.12 5.00 3.39
C PHE A 14 -24.15 4.96 2.25
N ILE A 15 -24.93 3.88 2.14
CA ILE A 15 -25.95 3.77 1.09
C ILE A 15 -26.94 4.94 1.16
N THR A 16 -27.43 5.29 2.35
CA THR A 16 -28.40 6.39 2.51
C THR A 16 -27.85 7.76 2.14
N LEU A 17 -26.53 7.96 2.26
CA LEU A 17 -25.90 9.24 1.94
C LEU A 17 -25.53 9.38 0.47
N PHE A 18 -25.29 8.28 -0.25
CA PHE A 18 -24.77 8.34 -1.63
C PHE A 18 -25.76 7.86 -2.70
N TYR A 19 -26.85 7.19 -2.33
CA TYR A 19 -27.83 6.71 -3.30
C TYR A 19 -28.61 7.88 -3.92
N GLY A 20 -28.47 8.07 -5.23
CA GLY A 20 -29.08 9.17 -5.98
C GLY A 20 -28.43 10.54 -5.75
N GLU A 21 -27.31 10.60 -5.03
CA GLU A 21 -26.73 11.84 -4.53
C GLU A 21 -25.25 12.00 -4.89
N THR A 22 -24.77 13.25 -4.93
CA THR A 22 -23.36 13.55 -5.23
C THR A 22 -22.46 13.39 -4.00
N MET A 23 -21.15 13.22 -4.20
CA MET A 23 -20.23 12.92 -3.11
C MET A 23 -20.01 14.07 -2.12
N GLY A 24 -20.23 15.33 -2.51
CA GLY A 24 -19.74 16.54 -1.83
C GLY A 24 -19.98 16.56 -0.31
N LEU A 25 -21.15 17.04 0.12
CA LEU A 25 -21.47 17.19 1.54
C LEU A 25 -21.62 15.83 2.25
N ASN A 26 -22.08 14.81 1.52
CA ASN A 26 -22.35 13.47 2.02
C ASN A 26 -21.11 12.77 2.59
N PHE A 27 -19.96 12.90 1.92
CA PHE A 27 -18.72 12.32 2.42
C PHE A 27 -18.19 13.04 3.66
N GLY A 28 -18.41 14.36 3.77
CA GLY A 28 -18.12 15.11 4.99
C GLY A 28 -18.98 14.64 6.17
N ILE A 29 -20.28 14.46 5.97
CA ILE A 29 -21.18 13.87 6.99
C ILE A 29 -20.70 12.48 7.39
N LEU A 30 -20.34 11.63 6.42
CA LEU A 30 -19.82 10.30 6.67
C LEU A 30 -18.56 10.35 7.55
N GLY A 31 -17.60 11.22 7.23
CA GLY A 31 -16.37 11.38 8.00
C GLY A 31 -16.62 11.81 9.45
N ILE A 32 -17.53 12.76 9.68
CA ILE A 32 -17.95 13.19 11.03
C ILE A 32 -18.63 12.04 11.78
N ALA A 33 -19.53 11.31 11.11
CA ALA A 33 -20.20 10.15 11.71
C ALA A 33 -19.20 9.07 12.13
N TYR A 34 -18.21 8.77 11.29
CA TYR A 34 -17.13 7.83 11.61
C TYR A 34 -16.28 8.32 12.79
N ALA A 35 -15.94 9.62 12.83
CA ALA A 35 -15.20 10.21 13.94
C ALA A 35 -15.95 10.07 15.27
N LEU A 36 -17.25 10.41 15.29
CA LEU A 36 -18.11 10.30 16.47
C LEU A 36 -18.28 8.85 16.93
N LEU A 37 -18.60 7.94 16.01
CA LEU A 37 -18.72 6.52 16.32
C LEU A 37 -17.41 5.95 16.87
N THR A 38 -16.27 6.42 16.36
CA THR A 38 -14.96 6.00 16.85
C THR A 38 -14.72 6.52 18.26
N LEU A 39 -15.05 7.78 18.56
CA LEU A 39 -14.97 8.35 19.90
C LEU A 39 -15.81 7.55 20.91
N PHE A 40 -17.07 7.24 20.58
CA PHE A 40 -17.96 6.48 21.46
C PHE A 40 -17.52 5.03 21.66
N LYS A 41 -16.94 4.39 20.64
CA LYS A 41 -16.44 3.01 20.73
C LYS A 41 -15.14 2.91 21.54
N THR A 42 -14.30 3.94 21.51
CA THR A 42 -12.95 3.91 22.08
C THR A 42 -13.01 3.96 23.61
N PRO A 43 -12.42 2.97 24.32
CA PRO A 43 -12.30 3.00 25.78
C PRO A 43 -11.52 4.23 26.27
N GLU A 44 -11.86 4.75 27.45
CA GLU A 44 -11.24 5.97 27.99
C GLU A 44 -9.71 5.87 28.10
N GLY A 45 -9.17 4.69 28.44
CA GLY A 45 -7.73 4.44 28.49
C GLY A 45 -6.99 4.63 27.16
N ASN A 46 -7.69 4.55 26.03
CA ASN A 46 -7.11 4.77 24.69
C ASN A 46 -7.34 6.21 24.17
N ARG A 47 -8.12 7.04 24.89
CA ARG A 47 -8.40 8.45 24.53
C ARG A 47 -7.24 9.38 24.91
N THR A 48 -6.07 9.08 24.37
CA THR A 48 -4.85 9.90 24.55
C THR A 48 -4.99 11.28 23.91
N ARG A 49 -4.10 12.23 24.25
CA ARG A 49 -4.04 13.54 23.59
C ARG A 49 -3.92 13.41 22.07
N THR A 50 -3.08 12.50 21.59
CA THR A 50 -2.92 12.22 20.15
C THR A 50 -4.23 11.74 19.52
N PHE A 51 -4.98 10.86 20.20
CA PHE A 51 -6.28 10.40 19.74
C PHE A 51 -7.30 11.55 19.62
N LEU A 52 -7.36 12.44 20.62
CA LEU A 52 -8.26 13.60 20.59
C LEU A 52 -7.88 14.60 19.49
N ILE A 53 -6.59 14.85 19.26
CA ILE A 53 -6.13 15.66 18.14
C ILE A 53 -6.57 15.03 16.81
N LEU A 54 -6.39 13.72 16.65
CA LEU A 54 -6.83 13.01 15.44
C LEU A 54 -8.35 13.04 15.25
N PHE A 55 -9.12 13.02 16.34
CA PHE A 55 -10.57 13.18 16.27
C PHE A 55 -10.94 14.56 15.73
N VAL A 56 -10.36 15.62 16.30
CA VAL A 56 -10.59 17.00 15.84
C VAL A 56 -10.14 17.18 14.40
N THR A 57 -8.97 16.67 14.01
CA THR A 57 -8.50 16.79 12.62
C THR A 57 -9.36 15.99 11.65
N THR A 58 -9.94 14.86 12.05
CA THR A 58 -10.89 14.11 11.21
C THR A 58 -12.18 14.91 11.01
N VAL A 59 -12.67 15.60 12.03
CA VAL A 59 -13.85 16.49 11.91
C VAL A 59 -13.53 17.68 11.00
N LEU A 60 -12.39 18.35 11.22
CA LEU A 60 -11.97 19.49 10.40
C LEU A 60 -11.73 19.12 8.94
N SER A 61 -11.09 17.98 8.67
CA SER A 61 -10.89 17.48 7.30
C SER A 61 -12.24 17.15 6.64
N SER A 62 -13.20 16.61 7.40
CA SER A 62 -14.53 16.30 6.89
C SER A 62 -15.31 17.57 6.52
N ILE A 63 -15.20 18.63 7.33
CA ILE A 63 -15.77 19.95 7.02
C ILE A 63 -15.08 20.55 5.78
N ALA A 64 -13.75 20.44 5.70
CA ALA A 64 -12.99 20.92 4.53
C ALA A 64 -13.42 20.20 3.25
N PHE A 65 -13.60 18.88 3.29
CA PHE A 65 -14.10 18.14 2.12
C PHE A 65 -15.51 18.57 1.72
N ALA A 66 -16.41 18.79 2.70
CA ALA A 66 -17.75 19.29 2.42
C ALA A 66 -17.74 20.67 1.74
N TRP A 67 -16.71 21.49 1.99
CA TRP A 67 -16.57 22.83 1.41
C TRP A 67 -15.89 22.83 0.03
N TYR A 68 -14.76 22.12 -0.10
CA TYR A 68 -13.92 22.16 -1.31
C TYR A 68 -14.23 21.04 -2.31
N GLY A 69 -14.59 19.85 -1.84
CA GLY A 69 -14.89 18.69 -2.68
C GLY A 69 -13.72 18.18 -3.54
N ASP A 70 -12.47 18.56 -3.23
CA ASP A 70 -11.30 18.23 -4.03
C ASP A 70 -10.58 16.95 -3.53
N PHE A 71 -9.67 16.42 -4.37
CA PHE A 71 -8.93 15.20 -4.07
C PHE A 71 -7.99 15.32 -2.86
N VAL A 72 -7.42 16.50 -2.61
CA VAL A 72 -6.53 16.73 -1.46
C VAL A 72 -7.35 16.70 -0.17
N SER A 73 -8.51 17.34 -0.15
CA SER A 73 -9.45 17.27 0.97
C SER A 73 -9.94 15.83 1.21
N PHE A 74 -10.19 15.06 0.13
CA PHE A 74 -10.55 13.64 0.25
C PHE A 74 -9.44 12.85 0.93
N LEU A 75 -8.19 13.05 0.49
CA LEU A 75 -7.03 12.37 1.07
C LEU A 75 -6.84 12.75 2.55
N ALA A 76 -7.12 14.00 2.92
CA ALA A 76 -7.07 14.47 4.30
C ALA A 76 -8.11 13.75 5.18
N VAL A 77 -9.36 13.63 4.72
CA VAL A 77 -10.41 12.87 5.44
C VAL A 77 -10.01 11.41 5.59
N PHE A 78 -9.61 10.78 4.48
CA PHE A 78 -9.20 9.38 4.47
C PHE A 78 -8.06 9.14 5.48
N THR A 79 -6.95 9.87 5.35
CA THR A 79 -5.77 9.68 6.19
C THR A 79 -6.05 9.95 7.68
N SER A 80 -6.77 11.03 7.99
CA SER A 80 -7.14 11.37 9.38
C SER A 80 -8.08 10.33 10.01
N ALA A 81 -9.09 9.86 9.29
CA ALA A 81 -10.02 8.83 9.77
C ALA A 81 -9.30 7.50 10.03
N PHE A 82 -8.43 7.05 9.11
CA PHE A 82 -7.66 5.82 9.29
C PHE A 82 -6.64 5.91 10.43
N LEU A 83 -6.01 7.08 10.62
CA LEU A 83 -5.14 7.34 11.78
C LEU A 83 -5.93 7.31 13.09
N LEU A 84 -7.12 7.90 13.10
CA LEU A 84 -8.03 7.88 14.25
C LEU A 84 -8.42 6.45 14.62
N ALA A 85 -8.84 5.65 13.64
CA ALA A 85 -9.15 4.24 13.82
C ALA A 85 -7.95 3.45 14.36
N PHE A 86 -6.76 3.69 13.82
CA PHE A 86 -5.53 3.02 14.24
C PHE A 86 -5.20 3.30 15.72
N LYS A 87 -5.20 4.59 16.11
CA LYS A 87 -4.93 5.02 17.49
C LYS A 87 -6.03 4.65 18.47
N SER A 88 -7.26 4.44 18.00
CA SER A 88 -8.36 3.94 18.83
C SER A 88 -8.10 2.53 19.35
N LYS A 89 -7.46 1.69 18.53
CA LYS A 89 -7.15 0.29 18.86
C LYS A 89 -5.84 0.14 19.62
N ASN A 90 -4.79 0.87 19.23
CA ASN A 90 -3.48 0.81 19.88
C ASN A 90 -2.87 2.20 20.05
N ARG A 91 -2.68 2.62 21.29
CA ARG A 91 -2.11 3.94 21.63
C ARG A 91 -0.59 4.00 21.46
N ASP A 92 0.11 2.88 21.64
CA ASP A 92 1.58 2.84 21.72
C ASP A 92 2.28 2.73 20.36
N LEU A 93 1.57 2.25 19.33
CA LEU A 93 2.14 2.09 18.00
C LEU A 93 2.36 3.44 17.31
N LYS A 94 3.51 3.63 16.67
CA LYS A 94 3.78 4.85 15.89
C LYS A 94 2.78 5.00 14.74
N SER A 95 2.34 6.23 14.49
CA SER A 95 1.33 6.54 13.45
C SER A 95 1.77 6.16 12.03
N ILE A 96 3.06 6.05 11.76
CA ILE A 96 3.60 5.66 10.45
C ILE A 96 3.15 4.25 10.02
N PHE A 97 2.83 3.37 10.97
CA PHE A 97 2.37 2.03 10.68
C PHE A 97 0.93 1.97 10.15
N VAL A 98 0.20 3.09 10.11
CA VAL A 98 -1.15 3.14 9.53
C VAL A 98 -1.17 2.64 8.09
N ILE A 99 -0.18 3.03 7.27
CA ILE A 99 -0.10 2.67 5.86
C ILE A 99 0.08 1.17 5.67
N PRO A 100 1.16 0.53 6.16
CA PRO A 100 1.35 -0.91 5.96
C PRO A 100 0.21 -1.74 6.57
N VAL A 101 -0.33 -1.32 7.71
CA VAL A 101 -1.48 -2.00 8.33
C VAL A 101 -2.70 -1.97 7.42
N PHE A 102 -3.13 -0.79 6.95
CA PHE A 102 -4.33 -0.73 6.12
C PHE A 102 -4.14 -1.33 4.72
N VAL A 103 -2.94 -1.24 4.13
CA VAL A 103 -2.63 -1.93 2.86
C VAL A 103 -2.79 -3.44 3.01
N VAL A 104 -2.19 -4.05 4.03
CA VAL A 104 -2.33 -5.50 4.29
C VAL A 104 -3.80 -5.85 4.57
N ASN A 105 -4.52 -5.01 5.31
CA ASN A 105 -5.94 -5.24 5.58
C ASN A 105 -6.79 -5.17 4.30
N PHE A 106 -6.58 -4.20 3.41
CA PHE A 106 -7.31 -4.12 2.15
C PHE A 106 -7.06 -5.34 1.26
N ILE A 107 -5.80 -5.79 1.14
CA ILE A 107 -5.46 -6.99 0.34
C ILE A 107 -6.07 -8.26 0.95
N THR A 108 -6.03 -8.38 2.29
CA THR A 108 -6.57 -9.56 3.00
C THR A 108 -8.08 -9.50 3.22
N PHE A 109 -8.77 -8.44 2.78
CA PHE A 109 -10.22 -8.26 2.97
C PHE A 109 -11.04 -9.48 2.49
N PRO A 110 -10.84 -10.02 1.26
CA PRO A 110 -11.67 -11.13 0.77
C PRO A 110 -11.55 -12.36 1.68
N TYR A 111 -10.32 -12.68 2.10
CA TYR A 111 -10.07 -13.79 3.00
C TYR A 111 -10.70 -13.58 4.39
N ARG A 112 -10.55 -12.37 4.97
CA ARG A 112 -11.11 -12.04 6.28
C ARG A 112 -12.64 -11.97 6.27
N PHE A 113 -13.24 -11.58 5.15
CA PHE A 113 -14.69 -11.57 4.98
C PHE A 113 -15.28 -12.98 5.14
N PHE A 114 -14.71 -13.98 4.45
CA PHE A 114 -15.19 -15.37 4.50
C PHE A 114 -14.92 -16.08 5.85
N LYS A 115 -14.10 -15.50 6.73
CA LYS A 115 -13.93 -15.98 8.11
C LYS A 115 -15.05 -15.51 9.02
N PHE A 116 -16.27 -15.95 8.75
CA PHE A 116 -17.47 -15.55 9.48
C PHE A 116 -17.35 -15.75 11.00
N ASP A 117 -16.68 -16.81 11.44
CA ASP A 117 -16.47 -17.11 12.87
C ASP A 117 -15.67 -16.04 13.64
N GLU A 118 -14.86 -15.25 12.94
CA GLU A 118 -13.99 -14.25 13.57
C GLU A 118 -14.68 -12.91 13.79
N TRP A 119 -15.69 -12.56 12.98
CA TRP A 119 -16.30 -11.23 13.01
C TRP A 119 -17.83 -11.23 13.19
N LEU A 120 -18.51 -12.35 12.89
CA LEU A 120 -19.90 -12.56 13.26
C LEU A 120 -20.01 -13.28 14.61
N PRO A 121 -21.03 -12.98 15.41
CA PRO A 121 -21.26 -13.71 16.65
C PRO A 121 -21.62 -15.16 16.33
N LYS A 122 -20.99 -16.13 17.02
CA LYS A 122 -21.39 -17.54 16.97
C LYS A 122 -22.88 -17.65 17.33
N ARG A 123 -23.72 -18.01 16.36
CA ARG A 123 -25.15 -18.28 16.58
C ARG A 123 -25.33 -19.79 16.71
N ASN A 124 -26.06 -20.22 17.73
CA ASN A 124 -26.73 -21.53 17.71
C ASN A 124 -27.88 -21.43 16.70
N THR A 125 -27.59 -21.70 15.44
CA THR A 125 -28.44 -21.33 14.29
C THR A 125 -29.35 -22.48 13.87
N SER A 126 -30.33 -22.83 14.71
CA SER A 126 -31.49 -23.62 14.25
C SER A 126 -32.77 -22.79 14.24
N GLY A 127 -33.01 -21.92 15.23
CA GLY A 127 -34.29 -21.21 15.35
C GLY A 127 -34.45 -19.90 14.57
N THR A 128 -33.40 -19.07 14.44
CA THR A 128 -33.56 -17.67 13.99
C THR A 128 -33.77 -17.52 12.49
N LEU A 129 -33.11 -18.36 11.68
CA LEU A 129 -33.22 -18.33 10.22
C LEU A 129 -34.57 -18.91 9.77
N GLN A 130 -35.01 -19.98 10.45
CA GLN A 130 -36.37 -20.52 10.32
C GLN A 130 -37.42 -19.47 10.70
N LYS A 131 -37.22 -18.73 11.80
CA LYS A 131 -38.14 -17.67 12.23
C LYS A 131 -38.19 -16.49 11.25
N LEU A 132 -37.06 -16.10 10.66
CA LEU A 132 -37.02 -15.06 9.63
C LEU A 132 -37.75 -15.49 8.35
N ILE A 133 -37.49 -16.72 7.88
CA ILE A 133 -38.16 -17.27 6.69
C ILE A 133 -39.67 -17.40 6.95
N SER A 134 -40.07 -17.97 8.10
CA SER A 134 -41.49 -18.20 8.42
C SER A 134 -42.28 -16.93 8.70
N VAL A 135 -41.67 -15.89 9.29
CA VAL A 135 -42.40 -14.67 9.71
C VAL A 135 -42.33 -13.57 8.65
N ILE A 136 -41.29 -13.53 7.83
CA ILE A 136 -41.10 -12.44 6.86
C ILE A 136 -41.26 -12.96 5.43
N LEU A 137 -40.52 -14.00 5.05
CA LEU A 137 -40.41 -14.42 3.64
C LEU A 137 -41.69 -15.13 3.16
N ILE A 138 -42.25 -16.04 3.96
CA ILE A 138 -43.50 -16.73 3.63
C ILE A 138 -44.69 -15.75 3.55
N PRO A 139 -44.95 -14.87 4.55
CA PRO A 139 -46.03 -13.89 4.44
C PRO A 139 -45.83 -12.89 3.29
N ALA A 140 -44.60 -12.42 3.05
CA ALA A 140 -44.33 -11.52 1.93
C ALA A 140 -44.62 -12.17 0.58
N PHE A 141 -44.26 -13.45 0.40
CA PHE A 141 -44.60 -14.21 -0.81
C PHE A 141 -46.11 -14.28 -1.04
N PHE A 142 -46.89 -14.61 0.00
CA PHE A 142 -48.35 -14.61 -0.10
C PHE A 142 -48.91 -13.22 -0.41
N ILE A 143 -48.42 -12.17 0.27
CA ILE A 143 -48.86 -10.80 0.01
C ILE A 143 -48.59 -10.40 -1.44
N ILE A 144 -47.42 -10.73 -2.01
CA ILE A 144 -47.08 -10.42 -3.41
C ILE A 144 -48.02 -11.15 -4.37
N ILE A 145 -48.30 -12.43 -4.14
CA ILE A 145 -49.23 -13.20 -4.98
C ILE A 145 -50.64 -12.62 -4.92
N PHE A 146 -51.16 -12.38 -3.71
CA PHE A 146 -52.50 -11.82 -3.55
C PHE A 146 -52.59 -10.40 -4.10
N PHE A 147 -51.53 -9.60 -3.95
CA PHE A 147 -51.44 -8.27 -4.56
C PHE A 147 -51.53 -8.35 -6.09
N ALA A 148 -50.81 -9.28 -6.72
CA ALA A 148 -50.88 -9.49 -8.17
C ALA A 148 -52.29 -9.92 -8.63
N VAL A 149 -52.92 -10.84 -7.89
CA VAL A 149 -54.29 -11.31 -8.19
C VAL A 149 -55.31 -10.17 -8.04
N TYR A 150 -55.24 -9.37 -6.98
CA TYR A 150 -56.16 -8.26 -6.76
C TYR A 150 -55.94 -7.10 -7.74
N SER A 151 -54.69 -6.84 -8.15
CA SER A 151 -54.38 -5.86 -9.18
C SER A 151 -54.89 -6.29 -10.56
N ALA A 152 -54.82 -7.58 -10.89
CA ALA A 152 -55.40 -8.11 -12.13
C ALA A 152 -56.93 -8.15 -12.12
N GLY A 153 -57.55 -8.34 -10.94
CA GLY A 153 -59.00 -8.50 -10.80
C GLY A 153 -59.81 -7.22 -10.60
N SER A 154 -59.17 -6.08 -10.33
CA SER A 154 -59.86 -4.81 -10.05
C SER A 154 -59.10 -3.61 -10.60
N GLU A 155 -59.69 -2.93 -11.59
CA GLU A 155 -59.14 -1.68 -12.14
C GLU A 155 -58.99 -0.59 -11.07
N HIS A 156 -59.91 -0.51 -10.10
CA HIS A 156 -59.81 0.45 -9.01
C HIS A 156 -58.64 0.14 -8.07
N PHE A 157 -58.38 -1.13 -7.77
CA PHE A 157 -57.24 -1.53 -6.94
C PHE A 157 -55.91 -1.31 -7.67
N SER A 158 -55.85 -1.64 -8.96
CA SER A 158 -54.67 -1.40 -9.79
C SER A 158 -54.29 0.08 -9.86
N LYS A 159 -55.29 0.96 -10.05
CA LYS A 159 -55.12 2.43 -10.09
C LYS A 159 -54.52 3.04 -8.83
N LEU A 160 -54.71 2.43 -7.65
CA LEU A 160 -54.10 2.91 -6.40
C LEU A 160 -52.57 2.85 -6.41
N PHE A 161 -51.99 2.00 -7.27
CA PHE A 161 -50.55 1.75 -7.33
C PHE A 161 -49.93 2.06 -8.69
N THR A 162 -50.73 2.42 -9.71
CA THR A 162 -50.21 2.73 -11.05
C THR A 162 -49.41 4.03 -11.09
N ASP A 163 -49.75 5.00 -10.22
CA ASP A 163 -49.00 6.26 -10.05
C ASP A 163 -47.73 6.10 -9.18
N PHE A 164 -47.52 4.91 -8.58
CA PHE A 164 -46.38 4.65 -7.70
C PHE A 164 -45.18 4.13 -8.51
N HIS A 165 -44.48 5.03 -9.19
CA HIS A 165 -43.24 4.72 -9.88
C HIS A 165 -42.07 4.65 -8.87
N PHE A 166 -41.77 3.44 -8.36
CA PHE A 166 -40.57 3.20 -7.58
C PHE A 166 -39.37 3.01 -8.53
N GLU A 167 -38.71 4.11 -8.91
CA GLU A 167 -37.46 4.08 -9.70
C GLU A 167 -36.29 3.62 -8.83
N PHE A 168 -36.21 2.30 -8.60
CA PHE A 168 -35.12 1.70 -7.85
C PHE A 168 -33.99 1.23 -8.77
N ASN A 169 -32.86 1.90 -8.67
CA ASN A 169 -31.63 1.50 -9.32
C ASN A 169 -30.92 0.42 -8.50
N PHE A 170 -31.28 -0.84 -8.75
CA PHE A 170 -30.68 -1.99 -8.08
C PHE A 170 -29.15 -2.03 -8.25
N TRP A 171 -28.65 -1.62 -9.41
CA TRP A 171 -27.21 -1.65 -9.69
C TRP A 171 -26.45 -0.65 -8.83
N GLU A 172 -26.92 0.58 -8.74
CA GLU A 172 -26.35 1.62 -7.90
C GLU A 172 -26.39 1.22 -6.41
N PHE A 173 -27.54 0.72 -5.94
CA PHE A 173 -27.67 0.21 -4.57
C PHE A 173 -26.67 -0.92 -4.28
N PHE A 174 -26.51 -1.86 -5.20
CA PHE A 174 -25.57 -2.98 -5.04
C PHE A 174 -24.12 -2.49 -4.99
N VAL A 175 -23.70 -1.61 -5.90
CA VAL A 175 -22.33 -1.07 -5.95
C VAL A 175 -22.02 -0.25 -4.69
N LEU A 176 -22.92 0.64 -4.28
CA LEU A 176 -22.77 1.41 -3.04
C LEU A 176 -22.77 0.51 -1.80
N GLY A 177 -23.58 -0.56 -1.80
CA GLY A 177 -23.59 -1.55 -0.73
C GLY A 177 -22.27 -2.30 -0.62
N CYS A 178 -21.71 -2.77 -1.73
CA CYS A 178 -20.40 -3.43 -1.75
C CYS A 178 -19.28 -2.49 -1.31
N LEU A 179 -19.26 -1.26 -1.83
CA LEU A 179 -18.22 -0.28 -1.52
C LEU A 179 -18.31 0.23 -0.08
N GLY A 180 -19.52 0.56 0.39
CA GLY A 180 -19.78 0.96 1.77
C GLY A 180 -19.42 -0.15 2.75
N PHE A 181 -19.78 -1.40 2.44
CA PHE A 181 -19.40 -2.56 3.25
C PHE A 181 -17.88 -2.76 3.27
N PHE A 182 -17.19 -2.64 2.13
CA PHE A 182 -15.73 -2.74 2.07
C PHE A 182 -15.04 -1.72 2.98
N ILE A 183 -15.47 -0.45 2.91
CA ILE A 183 -14.92 0.63 3.75
C ILE A 183 -15.23 0.36 5.23
N ALA A 184 -16.50 0.09 5.56
CA ALA A 184 -16.94 -0.18 6.93
C ALA A 184 -16.23 -1.38 7.55
N PHE A 185 -16.10 -2.48 6.81
CA PHE A 185 -15.44 -3.69 7.27
C PHE A 185 -13.97 -3.43 7.58
N ASN A 186 -13.25 -2.77 6.67
CA ASN A 186 -11.83 -2.49 6.89
C ASN A 186 -11.61 -1.47 8.01
N TYR A 187 -12.48 -0.46 8.14
CA TYR A 187 -12.36 0.53 9.20
C TYR A 187 -12.64 -0.07 10.60
N TRP A 188 -13.66 -0.92 10.74
CA TRP A 188 -14.07 -1.43 12.06
C TRP A 188 -13.43 -2.77 12.45
N ASN A 189 -12.99 -3.56 11.49
CA ASN A 189 -12.50 -4.92 11.68
C ASN A 189 -11.06 -5.13 11.19
N PHE A 190 -10.26 -4.07 11.05
CA PHE A 190 -8.84 -4.23 10.75
C PHE A 190 -8.10 -4.98 11.86
N LYS A 191 -7.11 -5.80 11.47
CA LYS A 191 -6.20 -6.51 12.37
C LYS A 191 -4.82 -5.85 12.32
N ILE A 192 -4.13 -5.87 13.46
CA ILE A 192 -2.73 -5.45 13.54
C ILE A 192 -1.95 -6.71 13.81
N ASP A 193 -1.16 -7.12 12.83
CA ASP A 193 -0.38 -8.34 12.90
C ASP A 193 0.84 -8.18 13.84
N HIS A 194 1.32 -9.30 14.39
CA HIS A 194 2.39 -9.31 15.38
C HIS A 194 3.71 -8.67 14.88
N PHE A 195 4.00 -8.76 13.57
CA PHE A 195 5.21 -8.17 12.99
C PHE A 195 5.29 -6.65 13.19
N VAL A 196 4.14 -5.96 13.23
CA VAL A 196 4.07 -4.50 13.42
C VAL A 196 4.59 -4.10 14.79
N PHE A 197 4.35 -4.93 15.81
CA PHE A 197 4.86 -4.69 17.17
C PHE A 197 6.38 -4.86 17.23
N GLY A 198 6.95 -5.80 16.46
CA GLY A 198 8.40 -5.94 16.29
C GLY A 198 9.02 -4.69 15.69
N TRP A 199 8.51 -4.22 14.54
CA TRP A 199 8.98 -2.98 13.93
C TRP A 199 8.79 -1.76 14.83
N ASN A 200 7.72 -1.72 15.62
CA ASN A 200 7.50 -0.62 16.56
C ASN A 200 8.54 -0.59 17.69
N HIS A 201 9.07 -1.75 18.08
CA HIS A 201 10.20 -1.82 19.01
C HIS A 201 11.46 -1.24 18.37
N ASP A 202 11.75 -1.62 17.13
CA ASP A 202 12.94 -1.14 16.38
C ASP A 202 12.91 0.37 16.11
N LEU A 203 11.72 0.98 16.07
CA LEU A 203 11.51 2.43 15.92
C LEU A 203 11.49 3.20 17.26
N LYS A 204 11.81 2.57 18.38
CA LYS A 204 11.98 3.30 19.65
C LYS A 204 13.27 4.12 19.61
N ASN A 205 13.22 5.31 20.19
CA ASN A 205 14.39 6.19 20.31
C ASN A 205 15.31 5.80 21.49
N ASP A 206 15.03 4.66 22.12
CA ASP A 206 15.83 4.12 23.23
C ASP A 206 16.89 3.20 22.64
N PHE A 207 17.98 3.80 22.15
CA PHE A 207 19.16 3.06 21.71
C PHE A 207 19.91 2.56 22.95
N LEU A 208 19.39 1.52 23.60
CA LEU A 208 20.16 0.77 24.57
C LEU A 208 21.39 0.23 23.83
N ASN A 209 22.58 0.44 24.40
CA ASN A 209 23.81 -0.19 23.94
C ASN A 209 23.73 -1.70 24.26
N GLU A 210 22.81 -2.41 23.61
CA GLU A 210 22.88 -3.86 23.56
C GLU A 210 24.20 -4.18 22.86
N ASP A 211 25.06 -4.91 23.56
CA ASP A 211 26.32 -5.39 23.01
C ASP A 211 26.05 -5.94 21.62
N LYS A 212 26.78 -5.41 20.63
CA LYS A 212 26.69 -5.80 19.23
C LYS A 212 27.18 -7.24 19.08
N ILE A 213 26.37 -8.20 19.55
CA ILE A 213 26.57 -9.61 19.28
C ILE A 213 26.43 -9.72 17.77
N GLN A 214 27.55 -10.00 17.12
CA GLN A 214 27.56 -10.25 15.68
C GLN A 214 26.68 -11.47 15.46
N LYS A 215 25.53 -11.26 14.84
CA LYS A 215 24.63 -12.33 14.41
C LYS A 215 24.72 -12.45 12.89
N PRO A 216 24.69 -13.67 12.35
CA PRO A 216 24.60 -13.86 10.90
C PRO A 216 23.27 -13.30 10.38
N THR A 217 23.27 -12.81 9.14
CA THR A 217 22.06 -12.26 8.50
C THR A 217 21.03 -13.36 8.25
N TYR A 218 21.51 -14.57 8.03
CA TYR A 218 20.69 -15.75 7.79
C TYR A 218 20.88 -16.78 8.90
N SER A 219 19.79 -17.27 9.47
CA SER A 219 19.84 -18.27 10.56
C SER A 219 20.45 -19.61 10.16
N PHE A 220 20.62 -19.87 8.86
CA PHE A 220 21.21 -21.10 8.31
C PHE A 220 22.69 -20.97 7.92
N LEU A 221 23.27 -19.75 7.93
CA LEU A 221 24.69 -19.53 7.62
C LEU A 221 25.42 -19.04 8.86
N ASP A 222 26.58 -19.61 9.14
CA ASP A 222 27.50 -19.02 10.10
C ASP A 222 28.12 -17.73 9.53
N LEU A 223 28.48 -16.80 10.41
CA LEU A 223 29.07 -15.50 10.04
C LEU A 223 30.30 -15.64 9.14
N ASP A 224 31.15 -16.64 9.39
CA ASP A 224 32.34 -16.87 8.58
C ASP A 224 32.01 -17.41 7.19
N SER A 225 30.95 -18.21 7.06
CA SER A 225 30.44 -18.71 5.78
C SER A 225 29.79 -17.62 4.96
N GLU A 226 29.00 -16.75 5.61
CA GLU A 226 28.42 -15.56 4.98
C GLU A 226 29.53 -14.57 4.53
N ARG A 227 30.58 -14.38 5.35
CA ARG A 227 31.76 -13.57 4.96
C ARG A 227 32.46 -14.13 3.73
N LYS A 228 32.71 -15.45 3.71
CA LYS A 228 33.36 -16.13 2.57
C LYS A 228 32.50 -16.02 1.32
N SER A 229 31.19 -16.22 1.42
CA SER A 229 30.25 -16.04 0.32
C SER A 229 30.31 -14.62 -0.27
N GLY A 230 30.33 -13.59 0.60
CA GLY A 230 30.48 -12.21 0.15
C GLY A 230 31.82 -11.92 -0.53
N VAL A 231 32.93 -12.46 -0.01
CA VAL A 231 34.25 -12.31 -0.63
C VAL A 231 34.30 -12.97 -2.01
N VAL A 232 33.83 -14.21 -2.13
CA VAL A 232 33.82 -14.94 -3.41
C VAL A 232 32.93 -14.24 -4.43
N SER A 233 31.74 -13.79 -4.01
CA SER A 233 30.79 -13.13 -4.91
C SER A 233 31.33 -11.78 -5.39
N LEU A 234 31.85 -10.93 -4.49
CA LEU A 234 32.45 -9.67 -4.89
C LEU A 234 33.70 -9.87 -5.75
N LEU A 235 34.51 -10.90 -5.49
CA LEU A 235 35.67 -11.20 -6.33
C LEU A 235 35.26 -11.61 -7.75
N ALA A 236 34.31 -12.54 -7.87
CA ALA A 236 33.79 -12.98 -9.16
C ALA A 236 33.16 -11.81 -9.94
N LEU A 237 32.39 -10.99 -9.24
CA LEU A 237 31.83 -9.77 -9.81
C LEU A 237 32.94 -8.84 -10.29
N ASN A 238 33.92 -8.46 -9.45
CA ASN A 238 35.02 -7.57 -9.84
C ASN A 238 35.75 -8.05 -11.11
N ILE A 239 36.00 -9.35 -11.23
CA ILE A 239 36.60 -9.95 -12.44
C ILE A 239 35.67 -9.75 -13.65
N LEU A 240 34.38 -10.07 -13.51
CA LEU A 240 33.40 -9.89 -14.58
C LEU A 240 33.31 -8.43 -15.04
N LEU A 241 33.28 -7.49 -14.09
CA LEU A 241 33.23 -6.05 -14.39
C LEU A 241 34.52 -5.57 -15.07
N MET A 242 35.68 -6.08 -14.65
CA MET A 242 36.94 -5.78 -15.32
C MET A 242 36.93 -6.26 -16.78
N ILE A 243 36.48 -7.49 -17.04
CA ILE A 243 36.33 -8.03 -18.41
C ILE A 243 35.37 -7.12 -19.20
N PHE A 244 34.23 -6.77 -18.61
CA PHE A 244 33.25 -5.90 -19.26
C PHE A 244 33.83 -4.52 -19.60
N ILE A 245 34.57 -3.87 -18.69
CA ILE A 245 35.20 -2.57 -18.95
C ILE A 245 36.19 -2.67 -20.13
N VAL A 246 36.98 -3.75 -20.20
CA VAL A 246 37.93 -3.96 -21.30
C VAL A 246 37.19 -4.15 -22.62
N THR A 247 36.19 -5.04 -22.67
CA THR A 247 35.39 -5.28 -23.88
C THR A 247 34.63 -4.02 -24.31
N PHE A 248 34.03 -3.30 -23.36
CA PHE A 248 33.32 -2.04 -23.61
C PHE A 248 34.25 -0.97 -24.19
N ASN A 249 35.42 -0.74 -23.61
CA ASN A 249 36.38 0.23 -24.14
C ASN A 249 36.92 -0.18 -25.50
N TYR A 250 37.17 -1.48 -25.73
CA TYR A 250 37.59 -1.99 -27.03
C TYR A 250 36.53 -1.72 -28.11
N GLU A 251 35.28 -2.08 -27.86
CA GLU A 251 34.16 -1.80 -28.78
C GLU A 251 33.98 -0.30 -29.04
N GLN A 252 34.17 0.55 -28.02
CA GLN A 252 33.88 1.98 -28.13
C GLN A 252 34.99 2.81 -28.78
N PHE A 253 36.25 2.44 -28.57
CA PHE A 253 37.40 3.25 -29.01
C PHE A 253 38.22 2.60 -30.13
N ILE A 254 38.10 1.30 -30.37
CA ILE A 254 38.97 0.56 -31.31
C ILE A 254 38.16 -0.02 -32.49
N GLU A 255 36.91 -0.44 -32.27
CA GLU A 255 36.07 -0.98 -33.35
C GLU A 255 35.57 0.15 -34.31
N ILE A 256 35.73 -0.07 -35.62
CA ILE A 256 35.57 0.88 -36.75
C ILE A 256 34.21 1.64 -36.73
N PRO A 257 34.15 2.92 -37.18
CA PRO A 257 32.98 3.78 -36.99
C PRO A 257 31.73 3.26 -37.71
N LYS A 258 30.67 3.01 -36.92
CA LYS A 258 29.35 2.58 -37.39
C LYS A 258 28.47 3.78 -37.73
N THR A 259 27.51 3.57 -38.63
CA THR A 259 26.61 4.62 -39.14
C THR A 259 25.79 5.33 -38.04
N PRO A 260 25.36 6.60 -38.24
CA PRO A 260 24.75 7.44 -37.18
C PRO A 260 23.51 6.84 -36.51
N ASN A 261 22.70 6.08 -37.28
CA ASN A 261 21.50 5.42 -36.76
C ASN A 261 21.81 4.18 -35.89
N GLN A 262 22.92 3.49 -36.15
CA GLN A 262 23.39 2.39 -35.29
C GLN A 262 24.01 2.95 -33.99
N LEU A 263 24.70 4.09 -34.08
CA LEU A 263 25.29 4.77 -32.93
C LEU A 263 24.23 5.20 -31.91
N SER A 264 23.11 5.80 -32.34
CA SER A 264 22.04 6.26 -31.44
C SER A 264 21.41 5.15 -30.60
N THR A 265 21.03 4.02 -31.22
CA THR A 265 20.36 2.91 -30.53
C THR A 265 21.34 2.17 -29.61
N GLU A 266 22.57 1.92 -30.08
CA GLU A 266 23.61 1.29 -29.27
C GLU A 266 24.04 2.17 -28.07
N THR A 267 24.06 3.50 -28.20
CA THR A 267 24.40 4.39 -27.07
C THR A 267 23.32 4.33 -25.99
N HIS A 268 22.04 4.28 -26.36
CA HIS A 268 20.94 4.21 -25.39
C HIS A 268 20.90 2.87 -24.65
N ASP A 269 21.00 1.75 -25.36
CA ASP A 269 21.00 0.42 -24.74
C ASP A 269 22.21 0.22 -23.82
N ARG A 270 23.37 0.79 -24.20
CA ARG A 270 24.60 0.69 -23.42
C ARG A 270 24.64 1.64 -22.21
N VAL A 271 24.12 2.88 -22.33
CA VAL A 271 23.96 3.77 -21.17
C VAL A 271 22.96 3.17 -20.17
N ASN A 272 21.86 2.57 -20.64
CA ASN A 272 20.94 1.85 -19.77
C ASN A 272 21.63 0.68 -19.05
N ALA A 273 22.50 -0.07 -19.75
CA ALA A 273 23.30 -1.14 -19.13
C ALA A 273 24.25 -0.60 -18.05
N VAL A 274 24.88 0.56 -18.26
CA VAL A 274 25.72 1.23 -17.24
C VAL A 274 24.89 1.67 -16.03
N ILE A 275 23.74 2.30 -16.24
CA ILE A 275 22.82 2.72 -15.15
C ILE A 275 22.35 1.49 -14.35
N ILE A 276 21.91 0.43 -15.03
CA ILE A 276 21.48 -0.81 -14.38
C ILE A 276 22.65 -1.44 -13.61
N SER A 277 23.87 -1.43 -14.16
CA SER A 277 25.07 -1.91 -13.45
C SER A 277 25.33 -1.13 -12.17
N ILE A 278 25.18 0.20 -12.18
CA ILE A 278 25.36 1.06 -11.00
C ILE A 278 24.29 0.78 -9.94
N VAL A 279 23.02 0.65 -10.34
CA VAL A 279 21.92 0.31 -9.42
C VAL A 279 22.15 -1.08 -8.80
N MET A 280 22.51 -2.07 -9.62
CA MET A 280 22.87 -3.41 -9.15
C MET A 280 24.09 -3.39 -8.23
N ALA A 281 25.11 -2.57 -8.52
CA ALA A 281 26.28 -2.38 -7.67
C ALA A 281 25.90 -1.86 -6.28
N ILE A 282 25.04 -0.83 -6.21
CA ILE A 282 24.52 -0.32 -4.95
C ILE A 282 23.75 -1.42 -4.21
N GLY A 283 22.91 -2.19 -4.92
CA GLY A 283 22.16 -3.31 -4.36
C GLY A 283 23.05 -4.39 -3.74
N VAL A 284 24.11 -4.80 -4.44
CA VAL A 284 25.07 -5.81 -3.96
C VAL A 284 25.85 -5.30 -2.74
N ILE A 285 26.28 -4.03 -2.75
CA ILE A 285 26.96 -3.42 -1.59
C ILE A 285 26.01 -3.38 -0.40
N MET A 286 24.76 -2.92 -0.59
CA MET A 286 23.75 -2.89 0.47
C MET A 286 23.41 -4.28 1.01
N PHE A 287 23.42 -5.29 0.14
CA PHE A 287 23.18 -6.69 0.51
C PHE A 287 24.27 -7.21 1.45
N TYR A 288 25.55 -7.07 1.09
CA TYR A 288 26.66 -7.63 1.87
C TYR A 288 27.10 -6.76 3.06
N PHE A 289 26.91 -5.45 3.02
CA PHE A 289 27.29 -4.54 4.10
C PHE A 289 26.14 -4.20 5.06
N LYS A 290 25.10 -5.05 5.12
CA LYS A 290 23.99 -4.87 6.06
C LYS A 290 24.41 -5.22 7.49
N GLY A 291 24.20 -4.31 8.45
CA GLY A 291 24.31 -4.60 9.88
C GLY A 291 25.74 -4.86 10.38
N SER A 292 25.99 -6.05 10.94
CA SER A 292 27.20 -6.41 11.71
C SER A 292 28.48 -6.44 10.87
N PHE A 293 28.39 -6.75 9.57
CA PHE A 293 29.54 -6.80 8.65
C PHE A 293 30.24 -5.45 8.44
N ASN A 294 29.52 -4.32 8.62
CA ASN A 294 30.13 -3.00 8.58
C ASN A 294 31.18 -2.79 9.69
N PHE A 295 30.96 -3.40 10.85
CA PHE A 295 31.80 -3.25 12.05
C PHE A 295 32.69 -4.45 12.33
N ASP A 296 32.67 -5.45 11.44
CA ASP A 296 33.48 -6.65 11.56
C ASP A 296 34.96 -6.34 11.27
N LYS A 297 35.84 -6.70 12.22
CA LYS A 297 37.30 -6.54 12.15
C LYS A 297 37.93 -7.51 11.14
N ASN A 298 37.27 -8.63 10.85
CA ASN A 298 37.75 -9.67 9.94
C ASN A 298 37.25 -9.48 8.49
N ALA A 299 36.34 -8.53 8.24
CA ALA A 299 35.80 -8.22 6.91
C ALA A 299 36.71 -7.31 6.05
N LYS A 300 38.03 -7.23 6.35
CA LYS A 300 38.98 -6.36 5.61
C LYS A 300 39.03 -6.67 4.11
N SER A 301 39.05 -7.96 3.74
CA SER A 301 39.05 -8.38 2.33
C SER A 301 37.78 -7.96 1.60
N LEU A 302 36.62 -8.12 2.24
CA LEU A 302 35.33 -7.69 1.70
C LEU A 302 35.28 -6.17 1.47
N LYS A 303 35.76 -5.38 2.44
CA LYS A 303 35.88 -3.91 2.33
C LYS A 303 36.82 -3.50 1.20
N PHE A 304 37.92 -4.22 1.00
CA PHE A 304 38.85 -3.95 -0.09
C PHE A 304 38.24 -4.27 -1.46
N LEU A 305 37.57 -5.42 -1.62
CA LEU A 305 36.88 -5.80 -2.85
C LEU A 305 35.74 -4.84 -3.19
N ALA A 306 35.01 -4.34 -2.20
CA ALA A 306 33.95 -3.35 -2.40
C ALA A 306 34.52 -1.98 -2.84
N LYS A 307 35.66 -1.56 -2.28
CA LYS A 307 36.37 -0.34 -2.74
C LYS A 307 36.86 -0.51 -4.17
N THR A 308 37.45 -1.66 -4.49
CA THR A 308 37.91 -1.99 -5.86
C THR A 308 36.75 -1.94 -6.84
N TRP A 309 35.61 -2.51 -6.47
CA TRP A 309 34.38 -2.50 -7.25
C TRP A 309 33.87 -1.08 -7.54
N MET A 310 33.89 -0.22 -6.52
CA MET A 310 33.51 1.19 -6.66
C MET A 310 34.43 1.94 -7.61
N VAL A 311 35.75 1.69 -7.54
CA VAL A 311 36.73 2.26 -8.47
C VAL A 311 36.48 1.78 -9.90
N LEU A 312 36.24 0.48 -10.12
CA LEU A 312 35.94 -0.05 -11.45
C LEU A 312 34.66 0.56 -12.05
N ASN A 313 33.60 0.72 -11.25
CA ASN A 313 32.38 1.41 -11.72
C ASN A 313 32.65 2.88 -12.05
N ALA A 314 33.51 3.58 -11.29
CA ALA A 314 33.90 4.95 -11.62
C ALA A 314 34.66 5.03 -12.97
N VAL A 315 35.56 4.06 -13.24
CA VAL A 315 36.24 3.96 -14.54
C VAL A 315 35.26 3.73 -15.69
N LEU A 316 34.25 2.88 -15.48
CA LEU A 316 33.18 2.65 -16.47
C LEU A 316 32.40 3.94 -16.77
N VAL A 317 32.03 4.71 -15.74
CA VAL A 317 31.34 6.01 -15.88
C VAL A 317 32.21 7.00 -16.66
N ILE A 318 33.51 7.09 -16.36
CA ILE A 318 34.44 7.96 -17.09
C ILE A 318 34.54 7.54 -18.57
N SER A 319 34.57 6.24 -18.86
CA SER A 319 34.62 5.71 -20.23
C SER A 319 33.35 6.07 -21.01
N ALA A 320 32.17 5.91 -20.39
CA ALA A 320 30.89 6.29 -20.98
C ALA A 320 30.77 7.80 -21.18
N PHE A 321 31.25 8.60 -20.22
CA PHE A 321 31.29 10.06 -20.30
C PHE A 321 32.18 10.53 -21.47
N ALA A 322 33.36 9.95 -21.63
CA ALA A 322 34.26 10.26 -22.73
C ALA A 322 33.59 9.99 -24.09
N LYS A 323 32.90 8.85 -24.24
CA LYS A 323 32.21 8.52 -25.49
C LYS A 323 31.00 9.41 -25.78
N ASN A 324 30.20 9.74 -24.76
CA ASN A 324 29.10 10.70 -24.92
C ASN A 324 29.61 12.08 -25.36
N SER A 325 30.80 12.48 -24.88
CA SER A 325 31.45 13.73 -25.26
C SER A 325 31.87 13.72 -26.74
N GLU A 326 32.51 12.63 -27.20
CA GLU A 326 32.85 12.44 -28.62
C GLU A 326 31.60 12.46 -29.51
N TYR A 327 30.50 11.86 -29.04
CA TYR A 327 29.22 11.82 -29.75
C TYR A 327 28.58 13.21 -29.89
N ILE A 328 28.63 14.03 -28.84
CA ILE A 328 28.13 15.42 -28.86
C ILE A 328 28.99 16.29 -29.77
N ILE A 329 30.32 16.15 -29.73
CA ILE A 329 31.22 16.90 -30.61
C ILE A 329 30.95 16.55 -32.09
N SER A 330 30.70 15.27 -32.39
CA SER A 330 30.52 14.79 -33.76
C SER A 330 29.13 15.07 -34.34
N TYR A 331 28.07 15.08 -33.52
CA TYR A 331 26.66 15.13 -33.99
C TYR A 331 25.82 16.23 -33.35
N GLY A 332 26.40 17.13 -32.57
CA GLY A 332 25.72 18.25 -31.91
C GLY A 332 24.97 17.90 -30.63
N LEU A 333 24.33 18.91 -30.02
CA LEU A 333 23.59 18.77 -28.76
C LEU A 333 22.13 18.34 -29.00
N THR A 334 21.64 17.41 -28.17
CA THR A 334 20.21 17.06 -28.11
C THR A 334 19.79 16.85 -26.66
N TYR A 335 18.50 17.03 -26.35
CA TYR A 335 17.94 16.81 -25.00
C TYR A 335 18.30 15.44 -24.42
N LYS A 336 18.24 14.38 -25.24
CA LYS A 336 18.56 13.02 -24.81
C LYS A 336 20.05 12.83 -24.45
N ARG A 337 20.96 13.52 -25.13
CA ARG A 337 22.42 13.47 -24.88
C ARG A 337 22.82 14.26 -23.63
N LEU A 338 22.11 15.36 -23.34
CA LEU A 338 22.24 16.11 -22.08
C LEU A 338 21.72 15.33 -20.88
N GLY A 339 20.63 14.56 -21.06
CA GLY A 339 20.12 13.66 -20.02
C GLY A 339 21.18 12.67 -19.52
N VAL A 340 22.01 12.12 -20.41
CA VAL A 340 23.08 11.17 -20.04
C VAL A 340 24.18 11.78 -19.16
N TYR A 341 24.39 13.10 -19.19
CA TYR A 341 25.31 13.76 -18.26
C TYR A 341 24.69 14.08 -16.90
N ALA A 342 23.36 14.21 -16.85
CA ALA A 342 22.65 14.54 -15.62
C ALA A 342 22.40 13.32 -14.72
N PHE A 343 22.31 12.13 -15.32
CA PHE A 343 22.24 10.83 -14.64
C PHE A 343 23.62 10.21 -14.50
#